data_AF-A0A2D4TJG6-F1
#
_entry.id   AF-A0A2D4TJG6-F1
#
_cell.length_a   1.000
_cell.length_b   1.000
_cell.length_c   1.000
_cell.angle_alpha   90.00
_cell.angle_beta   90.00
_cell.angle_gamma   90.00
#
_symmetry.space_group_name_H-M   'P 1'
#
loop_
_entity.id
_entity.type
_entity.pdbx_description
1 polymer ?
#
loop_
_entity_poly.entity_id
_entity_poly.type
_entity_poly.pdbx_seq_one_letter_code
_entity_poly.pdbx_strand_id
1 'polypeptide(L)'
;RKRYGIHAPDHDFSQAYDLIRIVEIALNNAKVSLTSSSLKADRVAIRNAIAGIRNYQGLASGPISFCSDPSPVCRDGNRTPVLIAYTKGGEQYKTEILARVTMPIDFGL
;
A
#
# COMPACT_ATOMS: atom_id res chain seq x y z
N ARG A 1 -17.04 14.88 0.24
CA ARG A 1 -17.13 16.35 0.43
C ARG A 1 -17.17 16.81 1.90
N LYS A 2 -18.03 16.29 2.80
CA LYS A 2 -18.18 16.85 4.17
C LYS A 2 -16.91 16.94 5.03
N ARG A 3 -15.97 15.99 4.94
CA ARG A 3 -14.74 15.98 5.77
C ARG A 3 -13.57 16.78 5.18
N TYR A 4 -13.42 16.79 3.86
CA TYR A 4 -12.22 17.32 3.19
C TYR A 4 -12.51 18.35 2.08
N GLY A 5 -13.78 18.69 1.83
CA GLY A 5 -14.16 19.65 0.77
C GLY A 5 -13.96 19.17 -0.68
N ILE A 6 -13.15 18.14 -0.92
CA ILE A 6 -12.81 17.65 -2.25
C ILE A 6 -13.89 16.74 -2.87
N HIS A 7 -13.96 16.75 -4.21
CA HIS A 7 -14.91 15.96 -4.99
C HIS A 7 -14.64 14.46 -4.91
N ALA A 8 -13.39 14.06 -5.11
CA ALA A 8 -12.88 12.71 -4.92
C ALA A 8 -11.42 12.82 -4.45
N PRO A 9 -10.98 11.99 -3.49
CA PRO A 9 -9.56 11.83 -3.21
C PRO A 9 -8.85 11.27 -4.45
N ASP A 10 -7.64 11.75 -4.71
CA ASP A 10 -6.82 11.30 -5.83
C ASP A 10 -6.01 10.04 -5.47
N HIS A 11 -5.12 9.65 -6.39
CA HIS A 11 -4.27 8.48 -6.21
C HIS A 11 -3.33 8.60 -4.99
N ASP A 12 -2.78 9.80 -4.73
CA ASP A 12 -1.86 10.05 -3.62
C ASP A 12 -2.55 9.85 -2.28
N PHE A 13 -3.79 10.33 -2.15
CA PHE A 13 -4.60 10.07 -0.95
C PHE A 13 -4.79 8.57 -0.73
N SER A 14 -5.15 7.83 -1.78
CA SER A 14 -5.40 6.39 -1.65
C SER A 14 -4.14 5.64 -1.21
N GLN A 15 -2.97 6.00 -1.76
CA GLN A 15 -1.69 5.42 -1.39
C GLN A 15 -1.31 5.75 0.07
N ALA A 16 -1.45 7.00 0.47
CA ALA A 16 -1.15 7.43 1.84
C ALA A 16 -2.08 6.77 2.87
N TYR A 17 -3.37 6.63 2.53
CA TYR A 17 -4.33 5.93 3.38
C TYR A 17 -3.92 4.46 3.56
N ASP A 18 -3.69 3.75 2.46
CA ASP A 18 -3.32 2.34 2.49
C ASP A 18 -2.00 2.11 3.25
N LEU A 19 -1.01 2.98 3.06
CA LEU A 19 0.25 2.95 3.80
C LEU A 19 0.02 2.97 5.32
N ILE A 20 -0.76 3.94 5.81
CA ILE A 20 -1.00 4.07 7.26
C ILE A 20 -1.74 2.86 7.81
N ARG A 21 -2.73 2.32 7.09
CA ARG A 21 -3.45 1.11 7.51
C ARG A 21 -2.54 -0.12 7.56
N ILE A 22 -1.68 -0.29 6.56
CA ILE A 22 -0.68 -1.37 6.49
C ILE A 22 0.32 -1.26 7.66
N VAL A 23 0.84 -0.06 7.91
CA VAL A 23 1.77 0.18 9.03
C VAL A 23 1.10 -0.08 10.37
N GLU A 24 -0.15 0.34 10.57
CA GLU A 24 -0.93 0.07 11.79
C GLU A 24 -1.06 -1.44 12.04
N ILE A 25 -1.42 -2.21 11.02
CA ILE A 25 -1.50 -3.68 11.10
C ILE A 25 -0.12 -4.28 11.46
N ALA A 26 0.94 -3.84 10.77
CA ALA A 26 2.29 -4.34 11.02
C ALA A 26 2.76 -4.04 12.44
N LEU A 27 2.55 -2.82 12.93
CA LEU A 27 2.95 -2.43 14.29
C LEU A 27 2.15 -3.18 15.36
N ASN A 28 0.85 -3.42 15.14
CA ASN A 28 0.04 -4.24 16.04
C ASN A 28 0.50 -5.71 16.09
N ASN A 29 1.06 -6.22 14.99
CA ASN A 29 1.58 -7.58 14.91
C ASN A 29 3.04 -7.71 15.35
N ALA A 30 3.80 -6.61 15.36
CA ALA A 30 5.21 -6.61 15.71
C ALA A 30 5.39 -6.76 17.22
N LYS A 31 6.10 -7.82 17.62
CA LYS A 31 6.52 -8.01 19.01
C LYS A 31 7.77 -7.17 19.26
N VAL A 32 7.57 -5.97 19.78
CA VAL A 32 8.64 -4.99 20.09
C VAL A 32 8.79 -4.79 21.58
N SER A 33 10.03 -4.56 22.03
CA SER A 33 10.34 -4.27 23.44
C SER A 33 10.56 -2.79 23.72
N LEU A 34 10.90 -2.00 22.69
CA LEU A 34 11.08 -0.54 22.74
C LEU A 34 12.11 -0.06 23.77
N THR A 35 13.20 -0.80 23.93
CA THR A 35 14.35 -0.42 24.77
C THR A 35 15.56 -0.06 23.91
N SER A 36 16.52 0.66 24.49
CA SER A 36 17.77 0.99 23.79
C SER A 36 18.53 -0.25 23.32
N SER A 37 18.44 -1.37 24.05
CA SER A 37 19.07 -2.63 23.69
C SER A 37 18.30 -3.43 22.62
N SER A 38 16.99 -3.18 22.45
CA SER A 38 16.16 -3.92 21.48
C SER A 38 16.09 -3.29 20.10
N LEU A 39 16.65 -2.10 19.86
CA LEU A 39 16.51 -1.37 18.58
C LEU A 39 16.76 -2.21 17.32
N LYS A 40 17.77 -3.10 17.33
CA LYS A 40 18.02 -4.01 16.20
C LYS A 40 16.91 -5.06 16.07
N ALA A 41 16.53 -5.69 17.18
CA ALA A 41 15.48 -6.71 17.21
C ALA A 41 14.11 -6.12 16.83
N ASP A 42 13.76 -4.94 17.36
CA ASP A 42 12.49 -4.27 17.08
C ASP A 42 12.36 -3.90 15.59
N ARG A 43 13.45 -3.38 14.97
CA ARG A 43 13.46 -3.12 13.52
C ARG A 43 13.24 -4.38 12.70
N VAL A 44 13.82 -5.50 13.12
CA VAL A 44 13.61 -6.80 12.46
C VAL A 44 12.18 -7.29 12.67
N ALA A 45 11.61 -7.14 13.88
CA ALA A 45 10.24 -7.51 14.18
C ALA A 45 9.24 -6.71 13.33
N ILE A 46 9.41 -5.40 13.24
CA ILE A 46 8.58 -4.52 12.39
C ILE A 46 8.71 -4.91 10.93
N ARG A 47 9.92 -5.06 10.40
CA ARG A 47 10.16 -5.49 9.01
C ARG A 47 9.46 -6.83 8.73
N ASN A 48 9.61 -7.80 9.62
CA ASN A 48 9.00 -9.12 9.45
C ASN A 48 7.46 -9.05 9.53
N ALA A 49 6.91 -8.17 10.36
CA ALA A 49 5.48 -7.94 10.43
C ALA A 49 4.93 -7.34 9.12
N ILE A 50 5.64 -6.38 8.52
CA ILE A 50 5.30 -5.83 7.19
C ILE A 50 5.37 -6.95 6.13
N ALA A 51 6.45 -7.73 6.10
CA ALA A 51 6.61 -8.87 5.18
C ALA A 51 5.56 -9.98 5.38
N GLY A 52 4.89 -10.00 6.53
CA GLY A 52 3.79 -10.91 6.83
C GLY A 52 2.42 -10.44 6.32
N ILE A 53 2.30 -9.21 5.83
CA ILE A 53 1.04 -8.70 5.29
C ILE A 53 0.76 -9.34 3.94
N ARG A 54 -0.38 -10.02 3.87
CA ARG A 54 -0.89 -10.71 2.68
C ARG A 54 -2.30 -10.25 2.37
N ASN A 55 -2.56 -10.02 1.10
CA ASN A 55 -3.87 -9.75 0.52
C ASN A 55 -4.64 -8.58 1.20
N TYR A 56 -3.92 -7.55 1.65
CA TYR A 56 -4.56 -6.31 2.10
C TYR A 56 -5.28 -5.65 0.92
N GLN A 57 -6.57 -5.32 1.07
CA GLN A 57 -7.35 -4.72 -0.01
C GLN A 57 -7.17 -3.20 0.00
N GLY A 58 -6.36 -2.68 -0.91
CA GLY A 58 -6.15 -1.25 -1.09
C GLY A 58 -7.34 -0.56 -1.74
N LEU A 59 -7.49 0.74 -1.46
CA LEU A 59 -8.62 1.55 -1.96
C LEU A 59 -8.66 1.63 -3.49
N ALA A 60 -7.49 1.80 -4.12
CA ALA A 60 -7.33 1.87 -5.58
C ALA A 60 -6.46 0.72 -6.13
N SER A 61 -5.50 0.27 -5.32
CA SER A 61 -4.40 -0.65 -5.66
C SER A 61 -4.78 -2.13 -5.72
N GLY A 62 -6.05 -2.48 -5.47
CA GLY A 62 -6.45 -3.89 -5.34
C GLY A 62 -5.68 -4.60 -4.22
N PRO A 63 -5.41 -5.92 -4.34
CA PRO A 63 -4.67 -6.65 -3.31
C PRO A 63 -3.19 -6.24 -3.24
N ILE A 64 -2.71 -6.02 -2.01
CA ILE A 64 -1.32 -5.68 -1.68
C ILE A 64 -0.74 -6.78 -0.78
N SER A 65 0.43 -7.31 -1.14
CA SER A 65 1.12 -8.36 -0.38
C SER A 65 2.63 -8.18 -0.43
N PHE A 66 3.31 -8.28 0.71
CA PHE A 66 4.78 -8.17 0.80
C PHE A 66 5.41 -9.53 1.06
N CYS A 67 6.72 -9.66 0.89
CA CYS A 67 7.45 -10.88 1.26
C CYS A 67 8.75 -10.61 2.01
N SER A 68 9.35 -11.67 2.56
CA SER A 68 10.51 -11.61 3.45
C SER A 68 11.85 -11.40 2.74
N ASP A 69 11.91 -11.75 1.44
CA ASP A 69 13.12 -11.55 0.65
C ASP A 69 13.41 -10.03 0.54
N PRO A 70 14.67 -9.59 0.67
CA PRO A 70 15.01 -8.17 0.69
C PRO A 70 14.96 -7.49 -0.69
N SER A 71 14.65 -8.21 -1.77
CA SER A 71 14.58 -7.70 -3.14
C SER A 71 13.57 -6.55 -3.28
N PRO A 72 13.76 -5.67 -4.28
CA PRO A 72 12.80 -4.61 -4.60
C PRO A 72 11.39 -5.17 -4.82
N VAL A 73 11.27 -6.33 -5.47
CA VAL A 73 9.98 -6.94 -5.78
C VAL A 73 9.21 -7.30 -4.51
N CYS A 74 9.86 -7.84 -3.47
CA CYS A 74 9.19 -8.13 -2.20
C CYS A 74 8.86 -6.91 -1.35
N ARG A 75 9.52 -5.78 -1.62
CA ARG A 75 9.25 -4.49 -0.94
C ARG A 75 8.15 -3.69 -1.63
N ASP A 76 7.88 -3.95 -2.91
CA ASP A 76 6.75 -3.41 -3.64
C ASP A 76 5.60 -4.42 -3.66
N GLY A 77 4.69 -4.26 -2.71
CA GLY A 77 3.59 -5.22 -2.53
C GLY A 77 2.39 -5.00 -3.45
N ASN A 78 2.34 -3.89 -4.21
CA ASN A 78 1.22 -3.60 -5.10
C ASN A 78 1.40 -4.35 -6.43
N ARG A 79 0.37 -5.11 -6.82
CA ARG A 79 0.36 -5.93 -8.04
C ARG A 79 -0.81 -5.62 -8.98
N THR A 80 -1.49 -4.50 -8.77
CA THR A 80 -2.61 -4.08 -9.61
C THR A 80 -2.31 -2.76 -10.31
N PRO A 81 -1.68 -2.80 -11.50
CA PRO A 81 -1.72 -1.65 -12.40
C PRO A 81 -3.17 -1.26 -12.73
N VAL A 82 -3.41 0.05 -12.74
CA VAL A 82 -4.69 0.66 -13.09
C VAL A 82 -4.49 1.54 -14.31
N LEU A 83 -5.24 1.28 -15.38
CA LEU A 83 -5.26 2.15 -16.56
C LEU A 83 -6.32 3.23 -16.35
N ILE A 84 -5.88 4.49 -16.41
CA ILE A 84 -6.71 5.66 -16.20
C ILE A 84 -6.69 6.52 -17.45
N ALA A 85 -7.85 6.89 -17.96
CA ALA A 85 -7.98 7.87 -19.05
C ALA A 85 -8.43 9.22 -18.52
N TYR A 86 -7.87 10.28 -19.10
CA TYR A 86 -8.39 11.64 -18.95
C TYR A 86 -9.51 11.85 -19.95
N THR A 87 -10.75 11.95 -19.46
CA THR A 87 -11.93 12.27 -20.28
C THR A 87 -12.13 13.77 -20.45
N LYS A 88 -11.48 14.58 -19.60
CA LYS A 88 -11.38 16.05 -19.71
C LYS A 88 -10.05 16.50 -19.08
N GLY A 89 -9.36 17.49 -19.66
CA GLY A 89 -8.14 18.09 -19.11
C GLY A 89 -8.35 19.45 -18.42
N GLY A 90 -7.27 20.06 -17.93
CA GLY A 90 -7.26 21.39 -17.28
C GLY A 90 -7.60 21.37 -15.79
N GLU A 91 -7.91 22.54 -15.21
CA GLU A 91 -8.20 22.74 -13.78
C GLU A 91 -9.41 21.93 -13.27
N GLN A 92 -10.23 21.41 -14.19
CA GLN A 92 -11.37 20.53 -13.90
C GLN A 92 -11.26 19.22 -14.66
N TYR A 93 -10.06 18.63 -14.66
CA TYR A 93 -9.85 17.37 -15.32
C TYR A 93 -10.79 16.30 -14.76
N LYS A 94 -11.17 15.36 -15.62
CA LYS A 94 -11.97 14.20 -15.26
C LYS A 94 -11.22 12.96 -15.69
N THR A 95 -11.19 11.97 -14.83
CA THR A 95 -10.60 10.67 -15.11
C THR A 95 -11.65 9.58 -15.06
N GLU A 96 -11.41 8.52 -15.80
CA GLU A 96 -12.13 7.26 -15.68
C GLU A 96 -11.14 6.09 -15.61
N ILE A 97 -11.54 5.03 -14.91
CA ILE A 97 -10.76 3.80 -14.88
C ILE A 97 -11.16 2.97 -16.09
N LEU A 98 -10.22 2.75 -17.00
CA LEU A 98 -10.43 1.94 -18.19
C LEU A 98 -10.24 0.45 -17.91
N ALA A 99 -9.25 0.11 -17.09
CA ALA A 99 -8.95 -1.28 -16.76
C ALA A 99 -8.23 -1.39 -15.41
N ARG A 100 -8.42 -2.55 -14.76
CA ARG A 100 -7.65 -3.00 -13.61
C ARG A 100 -7.16 -4.40 -13.91
N VAL A 101 -5.85 -4.60 -13.89
CA VAL A 101 -5.25 -5.91 -14.13
C VAL A 101 -4.53 -6.31 -12.84
N THR A 102 -5.10 -7.25 -12.09
CA THR A 102 -4.46 -7.79 -10.89
C THR A 102 -3.60 -8.98 -11.28
N MET A 103 -2.29 -8.85 -11.09
CA MET A 103 -1.35 -9.93 -11.32
C MET A 103 -1.41 -10.95 -10.17
N PRO A 104 -0.99 -12.21 -10.40
CA PRO A 104 -0.77 -13.18 -9.33
C PRO A 104 0.10 -12.59 -8.19
N ILE A 105 -0.14 -13.06 -6.97
CA ILE A 105 0.57 -12.57 -5.77
C ILE A 105 2.09 -12.75 -5.86
N ASP A 106 2.52 -13.74 -6.64
CA ASP A 106 3.89 -14.14 -6.92
C ASP A 106 4.44 -13.63 -8.25
N PHE A 107 3.69 -12.78 -8.97
CA PHE A 107 4.16 -12.22 -10.23
C PHE A 107 5.44 -11.39 -10.02
N GLY A 108 6.54 -11.86 -10.60
CA GLY A 108 7.88 -11.24 -10.50
C GLY A 108 8.72 -11.67 -9.29
N LEU A 109 8.23 -12.60 -8.45
CA LEU A 109 9.00 -13.22 -7.35
C LEU A 109 9.90 -14.36 -7.81
#